data_AF-A0A8J3GXU4-F1
#
_entry.id   AF-A0A8J3GXU4-F1
#
_cell.length_a   1.000
_cell.length_b   1.000
_cell.length_c   1.000
_cell.angle_alpha   90.00
_cell.angle_beta   90.00
_cell.angle_gamma   90.00
#
_symmetry.space_group_name_H-M   'P 1'
#
loop_
_entity.id
_entity.type
_entity.pdbx_description
1 polymer ?
#
loop_
_entity_poly.entity_id
_entity_poly.type
_entity_poly.pdbx_seq_one_letter_code
_entity_poly.pdbx_strand_id
1 'polypeptide(L)'
;MKDIEDLQHRLAAAMDRIAAGVERLDKAQDGGSVESLTEALEEEKLANAQLKERLRALNIKHFDEIGALKEQLADTSERDKLQARLDAQDAAMARLDMDIQRLRQANDQLRSSNAALRAANEAGVGEPHLINKAMLAELEALRASRAADAAEAAAVLAKLEPLLEAAQVNGEGA
;
A
#
# COMPACT_ATOMS: atom_id res chain seq x y z
N MET A 1 57.64 -86.12 -3.23
CA MET A 1 57.95 -85.46 -4.52
C MET A 1 56.68 -84.95 -5.20
N LYS A 2 55.60 -85.73 -5.30
CA LYS A 2 54.29 -85.27 -5.82
C LYS A 2 53.67 -84.07 -5.07
N ASP A 3 53.75 -84.03 -3.74
CA ASP A 3 53.14 -82.92 -2.97
C ASP A 3 53.80 -81.56 -3.24
N ILE A 4 55.08 -81.55 -3.62
CA ILE A 4 55.81 -80.33 -3.97
C ILE A 4 55.38 -79.83 -5.35
N GLU A 5 55.17 -80.74 -6.30
CA GLU A 5 54.67 -80.42 -7.65
C GLU A 5 53.23 -79.90 -7.59
N ASP A 6 52.37 -80.48 -6.76
CA ASP A 6 51.00 -79.99 -6.54
C ASP A 6 50.97 -78.61 -5.87
N LEU A 7 51.85 -78.38 -4.89
CA LEU A 7 52.01 -77.05 -4.27
C LEU A 7 52.55 -76.03 -5.27
N GLN A 8 53.49 -76.40 -6.13
CA GLN A 8 54.01 -75.54 -7.19
C GLN A 8 52.94 -75.20 -8.23
N HIS A 9 52.13 -76.17 -8.67
CA HIS A 9 51.01 -75.92 -9.57
C HIS A 9 49.94 -75.02 -8.94
N ARG A 10 49.63 -75.21 -7.65
CA ARG A 10 48.70 -74.33 -6.93
C ARG A 10 49.27 -72.92 -6.73
N LEU A 11 50.58 -72.80 -6.49
CA LEU A 11 51.24 -71.50 -6.35
C LEU A 11 51.25 -70.76 -7.69
N ALA A 12 51.55 -71.45 -8.80
CA ALA A 12 51.49 -70.89 -10.15
C ALA A 12 50.06 -70.42 -10.49
N ALA A 13 49.05 -71.27 -10.25
CA ALA A 13 47.65 -70.90 -10.49
C ALA A 13 47.14 -69.79 -9.54
N ALA A 14 47.74 -69.62 -8.36
CA ALA A 14 47.47 -68.51 -7.47
C ALA A 14 48.17 -67.22 -7.94
N MET A 15 49.42 -67.31 -8.38
CA MET A 15 50.19 -66.21 -8.96
C MET A 15 49.53 -65.70 -10.25
N ASP A 16 49.06 -66.58 -11.14
CA ASP A 16 48.33 -66.20 -12.35
C ASP A 16 47.00 -65.51 -12.03
N ARG A 17 46.30 -65.97 -10.98
CA ARG A 17 45.08 -65.31 -10.49
C ARG A 17 45.37 -63.96 -9.86
N ILE A 18 46.48 -63.83 -9.14
CA ILE A 18 46.91 -62.55 -8.57
C ILE A 18 47.32 -61.60 -9.69
N ALA A 19 48.08 -62.06 -10.69
CA ALA A 19 48.46 -61.28 -11.86
C ALA A 19 47.23 -60.77 -12.63
N ALA A 20 46.27 -61.66 -12.91
CA ALA A 20 44.99 -61.28 -13.53
C ALA A 20 44.14 -60.36 -12.64
N GLY A 21 44.21 -60.50 -11.32
CA GLY A 21 43.54 -59.64 -10.35
C GLY A 21 44.13 -58.23 -10.29
N VAL A 22 45.47 -58.14 -10.32
CA VAL A 22 46.21 -56.86 -10.36
C VAL A 22 45.95 -56.16 -11.68
N GLU A 23 45.96 -56.86 -12.82
CA GLU A 23 45.67 -56.25 -14.13
C GLU A 23 44.23 -55.71 -14.23
N ARG A 24 43.28 -56.35 -13.54
CA ARG A 24 41.90 -55.84 -13.43
C ARG A 24 41.78 -54.63 -12.52
N LEU A 25 42.52 -54.61 -11.41
CA LEU A 25 42.53 -53.48 -10.49
C LEU A 25 43.21 -52.27 -11.13
N ASP A 26 44.31 -52.51 -11.86
CA ASP A 26 45.01 -51.52 -12.65
C ASP A 26 44.05 -50.94 -13.71
N LYS A 27 43.37 -51.76 -14.52
CA LYS A 27 42.32 -51.29 -15.46
C LYS A 27 41.13 -50.57 -14.81
N ALA A 28 40.84 -50.81 -13.54
CA ALA A 28 39.79 -50.09 -12.80
C ALA A 28 40.29 -48.74 -12.24
N GLN A 29 41.59 -48.62 -11.98
CA GLN A 29 42.27 -47.38 -11.59
C GLN A 29 42.76 -46.55 -12.80
N ASP A 30 42.96 -47.18 -13.95
CA ASP A 30 43.52 -46.61 -15.17
C ASP A 30 42.46 -45.77 -15.90
N GLY A 31 42.38 -44.49 -15.53
CA GLY A 31 41.92 -43.36 -16.37
C GLY A 31 40.44 -43.27 -16.73
N GLY A 32 39.79 -44.34 -17.17
CA GLY A 32 38.46 -44.29 -17.78
C GLY A 32 37.31 -43.92 -16.84
N SER A 33 37.48 -44.15 -15.52
CA SER A 33 36.49 -43.73 -14.51
C SER A 33 36.73 -42.30 -14.03
N VAL A 34 37.99 -41.85 -13.97
CA VAL A 34 38.35 -40.50 -13.54
C VAL A 34 38.04 -39.49 -14.64
N GLU A 35 38.39 -39.79 -15.89
CA GLU A 35 38.09 -38.93 -17.03
C GLU A 35 36.57 -38.71 -17.20
N SER A 36 35.76 -39.77 -17.10
CA SER A 36 34.30 -39.64 -17.24
C SER A 36 33.64 -38.91 -16.07
N LEU A 37 34.17 -39.06 -14.85
CA LEU A 37 33.74 -38.27 -13.69
C LEU A 37 34.14 -36.81 -13.84
N THR A 38 35.29 -36.51 -14.44
CA THR A 38 35.69 -35.11 -14.73
C THR A 38 34.84 -34.49 -15.81
N GLU A 39 34.50 -35.22 -16.87
CA GLU A 39 33.57 -34.76 -17.91
C GLU A 39 32.18 -34.46 -17.33
N ALA A 40 31.62 -35.37 -16.53
CA ALA A 40 30.34 -35.16 -15.86
C ALA A 40 30.37 -33.97 -14.88
N LEU A 41 31.48 -33.76 -14.18
CA LEU A 41 31.66 -32.62 -13.29
C LEU A 41 31.71 -31.29 -14.05
N GLU A 42 32.38 -31.24 -15.20
CA GLU A 42 32.40 -30.05 -16.06
C GLU A 42 31.03 -29.76 -16.68
N GLU A 43 30.29 -30.80 -17.07
CA GLU A 43 28.91 -30.67 -17.56
C GLU A 43 27.96 -30.14 -16.48
N GLU A 44 28.04 -30.66 -15.25
CA GLU A 44 27.29 -30.19 -14.09
C GLU A 44 27.66 -28.74 -13.68
N LYS A 45 28.94 -28.37 -13.77
CA LYS A 45 29.38 -26.98 -13.53
C LYS A 45 28.81 -26.03 -14.57
N LEU A 46 28.77 -26.45 -15.83
CA LEU A 46 28.21 -25.67 -16.94
C LEU A 46 26.69 -25.51 -16.79
N ALA A 47 25.99 -26.59 -16.44
CA ALA A 47 24.57 -26.55 -16.09
C ALA A 47 24.30 -25.63 -14.89
N ASN A 48 25.12 -25.69 -13.84
CA ASN A 48 25.03 -24.79 -12.70
C ASN A 48 25.27 -23.32 -13.08
N ALA A 49 26.23 -23.04 -13.96
CA ALA A 49 26.49 -21.70 -14.45
C ALA A 49 25.28 -21.13 -15.21
N GLN A 50 24.69 -21.93 -16.11
CA GLN A 50 23.48 -21.56 -16.84
C GLN A 50 22.27 -21.36 -15.91
N LEU A 51 22.10 -22.22 -14.90
CA LEU A 51 21.03 -22.08 -13.91
C LEU A 51 21.22 -20.83 -13.05
N LYS A 52 22.45 -20.50 -12.65
CA LYS A 52 22.76 -19.26 -11.92
C LYS A 52 22.49 -18.03 -12.78
N GLU A 53 22.80 -18.08 -14.07
CA GLU A 53 22.49 -17.00 -15.00
C GLU A 53 20.98 -16.82 -15.21
N ARG A 54 20.26 -17.92 -15.40
CA ARG A 54 18.78 -17.91 -15.45
C ARG A 54 18.18 -17.37 -14.17
N LEU A 55 18.70 -17.77 -13.01
CA LEU A 55 18.24 -17.28 -11.71
C LEU A 55 18.52 -15.79 -11.55
N ARG A 56 19.68 -15.30 -11.99
CA ARG A 56 19.98 -13.86 -12.02
C ARG A 56 19.01 -13.11 -12.92
N ALA A 57 18.79 -13.59 -14.14
CA ALA A 57 17.85 -12.97 -15.07
C ALA A 57 16.41 -12.96 -14.52
N LEU A 58 16.00 -14.04 -13.85
CA LEU A 58 14.69 -14.14 -13.20
C LEU A 58 14.58 -13.16 -12.02
N ASN A 59 15.61 -13.05 -11.19
CA ASN A 59 15.64 -12.11 -10.07
C ASN A 59 15.57 -10.65 -10.53
N ILE A 60 16.25 -10.29 -11.63
CA ILE A 60 16.16 -8.95 -12.22
C ILE A 60 14.73 -8.67 -12.65
N LYS A 61 14.10 -9.59 -13.40
CA LYS A 61 12.69 -9.44 -13.83
C LYS A 61 11.74 -9.27 -12.66
N HIS A 62 11.88 -10.08 -11.61
CA HIS A 62 11.04 -9.96 -10.43
C HIS A 62 11.26 -8.65 -9.67
N PHE A 63 12.49 -8.14 -9.61
CA PHE A 63 12.77 -6.85 -9.01
C PHE A 63 12.05 -5.73 -9.78
N ASP A 64 12.11 -5.76 -11.11
CA ASP A 64 11.44 -4.79 -11.98
C ASP A 64 9.91 -4.88 -11.85
N GLU A 65 9.34 -6.10 -11.83
CA GLU A 65 7.90 -6.34 -11.63
C GLU A 65 7.42 -5.82 -10.26
N ILE A 66 8.19 -6.08 -9.20
CA ILE A 66 7.88 -5.58 -7.85
C ILE A 66 7.95 -4.04 -7.84
N GLY A 67 8.90 -3.44 -8.56
CA GLY A 67 8.98 -1.99 -8.73
C GLY A 67 7.73 -1.42 -9.38
N ALA A 68 7.31 -1.98 -10.52
CA ALA A 68 6.12 -1.56 -11.25
C ALA A 68 4.83 -1.72 -10.44
N LEU A 69 4.67 -2.83 -9.70
CA LEU A 69 3.52 -3.07 -8.84
C LEU A 69 3.45 -2.07 -7.67
N LYS A 70 4.60 -1.71 -7.09
CA LYS A 70 4.66 -0.70 -6.02
C LYS A 70 4.25 0.68 -6.52
N GLU A 71 4.66 1.05 -7.73
CA GLU A 71 4.29 2.32 -8.36
C GLU A 71 2.77 2.36 -8.67
N GLN A 72 2.20 1.28 -9.22
CA GLN A 72 0.75 1.17 -9.42
C GLN A 72 -0.06 1.25 -8.12
N LEU A 73 0.45 0.66 -7.03
CA LEU A 73 -0.18 0.73 -5.72
C LEU A 73 -0.14 2.16 -5.15
N ALA A 74 0.98 2.86 -5.33
CA ALA A 74 1.12 4.27 -4.95
C ALA A 74 0.13 5.16 -5.72
N ASP A 75 0.02 4.99 -7.03
CA ASP A 75 -0.95 5.69 -7.89
C ASP A 75 -2.40 5.43 -7.46
N THR A 76 -2.72 4.21 -7.06
CA THR A 76 -4.06 3.84 -6.56
C THR A 76 -4.35 4.54 -5.23
N SER A 77 -3.38 4.56 -4.31
CA SER A 77 -3.51 5.26 -3.04
C SER A 77 -3.72 6.77 -3.21
N GLU A 78 -3.01 7.41 -4.14
CA GLU A 78 -3.22 8.83 -4.45
C GLU A 78 -4.60 9.09 -5.07
N ARG A 79 -5.09 8.20 -5.94
CA ARG A 79 -6.47 8.26 -6.44
C ARG A 79 -7.49 8.15 -5.32
N ASP A 80 -7.32 7.23 -4.37
CA ASP A 80 -8.23 7.06 -3.24
C ASP A 80 -8.26 8.32 -2.34
N LYS A 81 -7.10 8.93 -2.09
CA LYS A 81 -7.02 10.22 -1.36
C LYS A 81 -7.73 11.34 -2.09
N LEU A 82 -7.56 11.44 -3.41
CA LEU A 82 -8.24 12.44 -4.23
C LEU A 82 -9.75 12.23 -4.23
N GLN A 83 -10.21 10.98 -4.33
CA GLN A 83 -11.63 10.63 -4.24
C GLN A 83 -12.22 11.03 -2.89
N ALA A 84 -11.56 10.70 -1.78
CA ALA A 84 -12.00 11.09 -0.44
C ALA A 84 -12.10 12.62 -0.27
N ARG A 85 -11.18 13.38 -0.88
CA ARG A 85 -11.25 14.87 -0.89
C ARG A 85 -12.43 15.39 -1.70
N LEU A 86 -12.73 14.76 -2.84
CA LEU A 86 -13.91 15.12 -3.64
C LEU A 86 -15.21 14.85 -2.87
N ASP A 87 -15.33 13.68 -2.26
CA ASP A 87 -16.52 13.33 -1.47
C ASP A 87 -16.72 14.29 -0.29
N ALA A 88 -15.63 14.68 0.39
CA ALA A 88 -15.66 15.67 1.48
C ALA A 88 -16.07 17.06 0.99
N GLN A 89 -15.59 17.48 -0.19
CA GLN A 89 -15.99 18.73 -0.83
C GLN A 89 -17.48 18.72 -1.19
N ASP A 90 -17.98 17.64 -1.79
CA ASP A 90 -19.38 17.51 -2.19
C ASP A 90 -20.31 17.56 -0.97
N ALA A 91 -19.91 16.93 0.14
CA ALA A 91 -20.63 17.03 1.40
C ALA A 91 -20.63 18.46 1.98
N ALA A 92 -19.53 19.19 1.85
CA ALA A 92 -19.44 20.58 2.27
C ALA A 92 -20.33 21.50 1.40
N MET A 93 -20.34 21.28 0.09
CA MET A 93 -21.21 22.00 -0.85
C MET A 93 -22.69 21.76 -0.56
N ALA A 94 -23.10 20.51 -0.32
CA ALA A 94 -24.47 20.19 0.05
C ALA A 94 -24.90 20.89 1.35
N ARG A 95 -24.02 20.98 2.35
CA ARG A 95 -24.29 21.73 3.60
C ARG A 95 -24.46 23.21 3.33
N LEU A 96 -23.59 23.81 2.52
CA LEU A 96 -23.67 25.22 2.15
C LEU A 96 -24.99 25.53 1.43
N ASP A 97 -25.42 24.68 0.51
CA ASP A 97 -26.71 24.84 -0.18
C ASP A 97 -27.89 24.81 0.80
N MET A 98 -27.87 23.90 1.78
CA MET A 98 -28.89 23.87 2.84
C MET A 98 -28.89 25.15 3.67
N ASP A 99 -27.72 25.67 4.02
CA ASP A 99 -27.59 26.89 4.81
C ASP A 99 -28.03 28.13 4.03
N ILE A 100 -27.74 28.20 2.72
CA ILE A 100 -28.25 29.25 1.83
C ILE A 100 -29.78 29.20 1.76
N GLN A 101 -30.37 28.00 1.64
CA GLN A 101 -31.83 27.86 1.63
C GLN A 101 -32.46 28.33 2.94
N ARG A 102 -31.88 27.94 4.09
CA ARG A 102 -32.33 28.40 5.41
C ARG A 102 -32.22 29.92 5.55
N LEU A 103 -31.12 30.51 5.09
CA LEU A 103 -30.91 31.95 5.14
C LEU A 103 -31.94 32.69 4.29
N ARG A 104 -32.25 32.19 3.08
CA ARG A 104 -33.32 32.76 2.24
C ARG A 104 -34.67 32.71 2.94
N GLN A 105 -35.03 31.57 3.51
CA GLN A 105 -36.28 31.40 4.24
C GLN A 105 -36.38 32.36 5.44
N ALA A 106 -35.31 32.48 6.23
CA ALA A 106 -35.25 33.41 7.35
C ALA A 106 -35.38 34.88 6.89
N ASN A 107 -34.76 35.24 5.75
CA ASN A 107 -34.87 36.59 5.19
C ASN A 107 -36.32 36.90 4.74
N ASP A 108 -36.98 35.95 4.09
CA ASP A 108 -38.38 36.10 3.68
C ASP A 108 -39.31 36.24 4.88
N GLN A 109 -39.07 35.47 5.95
CA GLN A 109 -39.82 35.57 7.20
C GLN A 109 -39.60 36.91 7.91
N LEU A 110 -38.36 37.42 7.93
CA LEU A 110 -38.04 38.75 8.46
C LEU A 110 -38.69 39.88 7.65
N ARG A 111 -38.71 39.77 6.32
CA ARG A 111 -39.39 40.74 5.43
C ARG A 111 -40.90 40.75 5.69
N SER A 112 -41.51 39.58 5.78
CA SER A 112 -42.93 39.42 6.14
C SER A 112 -43.23 40.01 7.52
N SER A 113 -42.39 39.72 8.52
CA SER A 113 -42.55 40.26 9.88
C SER A 113 -42.43 41.78 9.91
N ASN A 114 -41.43 42.35 9.23
CA ASN A 114 -41.27 43.80 9.10
C ASN A 114 -42.47 44.46 8.39
N ALA A 115 -43.00 43.86 7.33
CA ALA A 115 -44.17 44.37 6.64
C ALA A 115 -45.41 44.38 7.57
N ALA A 116 -45.62 43.30 8.33
CA ALA A 116 -46.71 43.21 9.29
C ALA A 116 -46.57 44.21 10.45
N LEU A 117 -45.36 44.38 10.99
CA LEU A 117 -45.07 45.38 12.02
C LEU A 117 -45.30 46.81 11.53
N ARG A 118 -44.90 47.13 10.28
CA ARG A 118 -45.19 48.44 9.67
C ARG A 118 -46.69 48.66 9.52
N ALA A 119 -47.43 47.67 9.02
CA ALA A 119 -48.88 47.75 8.89
C ALA A 119 -49.58 47.95 10.25
N ALA A 120 -49.13 47.25 11.31
CA ALA A 120 -49.67 47.40 12.65
C ALA A 120 -49.32 48.76 13.28
N ASN A 121 -48.10 49.26 13.07
CA ASN A 121 -47.70 50.60 13.50
C ASN A 121 -48.49 51.69 12.76
N GLU A 122 -48.70 51.56 11.44
CA GLU A 122 -49.55 52.47 10.66
C GLU A 122 -51.01 52.44 11.11
N ALA A 123 -51.51 51.27 11.52
CA ALA A 123 -52.85 51.12 12.11
C ALA A 123 -52.95 51.62 13.55
N GLY A 124 -51.83 52.00 14.19
CA GLY A 124 -51.77 52.42 15.59
C GLY A 124 -52.11 51.31 16.60
N VAL A 125 -52.10 50.04 16.18
CA VAL A 125 -52.42 48.89 17.00
C VAL A 125 -51.12 48.19 17.38
N GLY A 126 -50.64 48.38 18.60
CA GLY A 126 -49.51 47.61 19.12
C GLY A 126 -49.93 46.15 19.34
N GLU A 127 -49.72 45.27 18.35
CA GLU A 127 -50.07 43.85 18.45
C GLU A 127 -48.92 43.03 19.08
N PRO A 128 -49.10 42.45 20.30
CA PRO A 128 -48.06 41.65 20.97
C PRO A 128 -47.60 40.42 20.18
N HIS A 129 -48.46 39.87 19.30
CA HIS A 129 -48.11 38.73 18.47
C HIS A 129 -47.06 39.05 17.39
N LEU A 130 -47.02 40.28 16.87
CA LEU A 130 -46.00 40.69 15.90
C LEU A 130 -44.64 40.90 16.55
N ILE A 131 -44.62 41.41 17.79
CA ILE A 131 -43.40 41.51 18.61
C ILE A 131 -42.85 40.11 18.87
N ASN A 132 -43.69 39.15 19.27
CA ASN A 132 -43.27 37.76 19.48
C ASN A 132 -42.75 37.12 18.19
N LYS A 133 -43.38 37.38 17.03
CA LYS A 133 -42.92 36.88 15.73
C LYS A 133 -41.57 37.49 15.32
N ALA A 134 -41.34 38.77 15.58
CA ALA A 134 -40.07 39.42 15.34
C ALA A 134 -38.96 38.89 16.26
N MET A 135 -39.24 38.71 17.56
CA MET A 135 -38.29 38.10 18.50
C MET A 135 -37.92 36.67 18.11
N LEU A 136 -38.88 35.87 17.62
CA LEU A 136 -38.59 34.52 17.10
C LEU A 136 -37.68 34.56 15.87
N ALA A 137 -37.94 35.47 14.93
CA ALA A 137 -37.11 35.64 13.75
C ALA A 137 -35.69 36.14 14.08
N GLU A 138 -35.54 37.02 15.08
CA GLU A 138 -34.23 37.42 15.61
C GLU A 138 -33.49 36.24 16.25
N LEU A 139 -34.20 35.41 17.02
CA LEU A 139 -33.62 34.21 17.63
C LEU A 139 -33.15 33.19 16.58
N GLU A 140 -33.91 32.99 15.51
CA GLU A 140 -33.51 32.16 14.38
C GLU A 140 -32.31 32.74 13.63
N ALA A 141 -32.28 34.06 13.40
CA ALA A 141 -31.13 34.73 12.79
C ALA A 141 -29.86 34.61 13.64
N LEU A 142 -29.98 34.77 14.98
CA LEU A 142 -28.85 34.64 15.90
C LEU A 142 -28.30 33.21 15.93
N ARG A 143 -29.19 32.21 15.86
CA ARG A 143 -28.81 30.79 15.78
C ARG A 143 -28.11 30.48 14.45
N ALA A 144 -28.60 31.01 13.34
CA ALA A 144 -27.99 30.83 12.03
C ALA A 144 -26.58 31.46 11.99
N SER A 145 -26.41 32.68 12.52
CA SER A 145 -25.10 33.33 12.65
C SER A 145 -24.13 32.49 13.48
N ARG A 146 -24.56 32.02 14.66
CA ARG A 146 -23.74 31.15 15.53
C ARG A 146 -23.32 29.86 14.84
N ALA A 147 -24.21 29.25 14.04
CA ALA A 147 -23.91 28.04 13.30
C ALA A 147 -22.89 28.30 12.18
N ALA A 148 -23.00 29.42 11.48
CA ALA A 148 -22.02 29.85 10.48
C ALA A 148 -20.64 30.10 11.11
N ASP A 149 -20.59 30.84 12.22
CA ASP A 149 -19.34 31.09 12.96
C ASP A 149 -18.67 29.78 13.42
N ALA A 150 -19.46 28.82 13.90
CA ALA A 150 -18.95 27.51 14.32
C ALA A 150 -18.43 26.67 13.13
N ALA A 151 -19.11 26.72 11.98
CA ALA A 151 -18.69 26.04 10.76
C ALA A 151 -17.39 26.66 10.19
N GLU A 152 -17.27 27.99 10.23
CA GLU A 152 -16.05 28.69 9.84
C GLU A 152 -14.87 28.32 10.77
N ALA A 153 -15.08 28.36 12.08
CA ALA A 153 -14.07 27.94 13.05
C ALA A 153 -13.62 26.49 12.85
N ALA A 154 -14.56 25.57 12.60
CA ALA A 154 -14.26 24.17 12.30
C ALA A 154 -13.45 24.02 11.00
N ALA A 155 -13.79 24.78 9.95
CA ALA A 155 -13.06 24.77 8.69
C ALA A 155 -11.63 25.33 8.83
N VAL A 156 -11.45 26.38 9.66
CA VAL A 156 -10.13 26.92 9.99
C VAL A 156 -9.31 25.89 10.76
N LEU A 157 -9.89 25.26 11.80
CA LEU A 157 -9.22 24.22 12.57
C LEU A 157 -8.78 23.05 11.68
N ALA A 158 -9.68 22.54 10.82
CA ALA A 158 -9.37 21.46 9.90
C ALA A 158 -8.23 21.80 8.91
N LYS A 159 -8.02 23.08 8.59
CA LYS A 159 -6.87 23.53 7.77
C LYS A 159 -5.59 23.71 8.57
N LEU A 160 -5.68 24.11 9.84
CA LEU A 160 -4.53 24.34 10.71
C LEU A 160 -3.96 23.04 11.31
N GLU A 161 -4.81 22.07 11.61
CA GLU A 161 -4.44 20.77 12.19
C GLU A 161 -3.34 20.04 11.39
N PRO A 162 -3.45 19.84 10.05
CA PRO A 162 -2.37 19.22 9.27
C PRO A 162 -1.09 20.08 9.20
N LEU A 163 -1.19 21.41 9.33
CA LEU A 163 -0.02 22.30 9.35
C LEU A 163 0.73 22.22 10.69
N LEU A 164 0.00 22.04 11.80
CA LEU A 164 0.56 21.82 13.12
C LEU A 164 1.24 20.45 13.22
N GLU A 165 0.62 19.40 12.71
CA GLU A 165 1.22 18.06 12.63
C GLU A 165 2.50 18.07 11.78
N ALA A 166 2.48 18.73 10.62
CA ALA A 166 3.67 18.89 9.78
C ALA A 166 4.77 19.73 10.46
N ALA A 167 4.43 20.71 11.29
CA ALA A 167 5.40 21.50 12.05
C ALA A 167 6.02 20.72 13.21
N GLN A 168 5.27 19.86 13.90
CA GLN A 168 5.78 18.99 14.97
C GLN A 168 6.77 17.95 14.43
N VAL A 169 6.45 17.31 13.31
CA VAL A 169 7.33 16.32 12.67
C VAL A 169 8.66 16.94 12.21
N ASN A 170 8.66 18.20 11.79
CA ASN A 170 9.88 18.91 11.38
C ASN A 170 10.69 19.49 12.56
N GLY A 171 10.10 19.60 13.75
CA GLY A 171 10.75 20.13 14.95
C GLY A 171 11.52 19.09 15.77
N GLU A 172 11.20 17.80 15.63
CA GLU A 172 11.88 16.68 16.33
C GLU A 172 13.13 16.17 15.59
N GLY A 173 13.44 16.73 14.42
CA GLY A 173 14.60 16.35 13.59
C GLY A 173 15.78 17.34 13.60
N ALA A 174 15.78 18.35 14.49
CA ALA A 174 16.85 19.34 14.62
C ALA A 174 17.58 19.26 15.96
#